data_AF-A0A8H6VMN5-F1
#
_entry.id   AF-A0A8H6VMN5-F1
#
_cell.length_a   1.000
_cell.length_b   1.000
_cell.length_c   1.000
_cell.angle_alpha   90.00
_cell.angle_beta   90.00
_cell.angle_gamma   90.00
#
_symmetry.space_group_name_H-M   'P 1'
#
loop_
_entity.id
_entity.type
_entity.pdbx_description
1 polymer ?
#
loop_
_entity_poly.entity_id
_entity_poly.type
_entity_poly.pdbx_seq_one_letter_code
_entity_poly.pdbx_strand_id
1 'polypeptide(L)'
;MDGSADQTFYDLSLVDGYNLPMAIVLMPNGVSELENVKGSETNPSCVGSVNDLAPPGFNPYANNQQFLGTTSADELPFDTKITTQTVTSWCPWDLQVNAPEAPGDGVYPYPDGNVKRPAFNPCNSACAKYNKDKYCCKGKYDAHPNCPPNYYSKAAKSICPDAYSYAQDDQKSTFIQPKGGEFEVIFCPGGRSTNILATKGGSTSGAPSSSRLLKRTLEDGISASTWAWLALWSSILFAPIVVV
;
A
#
# COMPACT_ATOMS: atom_id res chain seq x y z
N MET A 1 -11.30 -11.78 8.75
CA MET A 1 -9.96 -11.88 8.12
C MET A 1 -9.08 -12.40 9.22
N ASP A 2 -8.92 -13.72 9.28
CA ASP A 2 -8.41 -14.38 10.48
C ASP A 2 -6.99 -14.86 10.18
N GLY A 3 -6.00 -14.06 10.59
CA GLY A 3 -4.60 -14.45 10.59
C GLY A 3 -4.31 -15.38 11.76
N SER A 4 -3.44 -16.35 11.55
CA SER A 4 -2.93 -17.24 12.60
C SER A 4 -2.33 -16.41 13.76
N ALA A 5 -2.76 -16.70 14.99
CA ALA A 5 -2.27 -16.14 16.27
C ALA A 5 -2.75 -14.72 16.69
N ASP A 6 -4.06 -14.50 16.74
CA ASP A 6 -4.68 -13.31 17.38
C ASP A 6 -4.30 -11.95 16.77
N GLN A 7 -3.97 -11.96 15.48
CA GLN A 7 -3.58 -10.77 14.72
C GLN A 7 -4.53 -10.52 13.55
N THR A 8 -4.71 -9.24 13.24
CA THR A 8 -5.36 -8.75 12.04
C THR A 8 -4.31 -8.16 11.10
N PHE A 9 -4.39 -8.58 9.84
CA PHE A 9 -3.55 -8.12 8.76
C PHE A 9 -4.42 -7.31 7.80
N TYR A 10 -3.95 -6.13 7.40
CA TYR A 10 -4.64 -5.29 6.44
C TYR A 10 -3.65 -4.46 5.65
N ASP A 11 -4.10 -4.01 4.49
CA ASP A 11 -3.30 -3.27 3.55
C ASP A 11 -4.16 -2.48 2.57
N LEU A 12 -3.54 -1.49 1.94
CA LEU A 12 -4.04 -0.91 0.70
C LEU A 12 -3.38 -1.65 -0.46
N SER A 13 -4.14 -2.08 -1.46
CA SER A 13 -3.61 -2.84 -2.60
C SER A 13 -3.95 -2.20 -3.94
N LEU A 14 -2.90 -2.00 -4.73
CA LEU A 14 -2.93 -1.53 -6.12
C LEU A 14 -2.63 -2.67 -7.09
N VAL A 15 -2.64 -3.93 -6.62
CA VAL A 15 -2.36 -5.14 -7.42
C VAL A 15 -3.34 -5.29 -8.58
N ASP A 16 -4.58 -4.82 -8.40
CA ASP A 16 -5.64 -4.88 -9.42
C ASP A 16 -5.84 -3.54 -10.16
N GLY A 17 -5.21 -2.47 -9.69
CA GLY A 17 -5.31 -1.15 -10.30
C GLY A 17 -5.57 -0.05 -9.29
N TYR A 18 -5.86 1.13 -9.80
CA TYR A 18 -6.21 2.32 -9.04
C TYR A 18 -7.34 3.09 -9.72
N ASN A 19 -8.39 3.41 -8.98
CA ASN A 19 -9.54 4.16 -9.49
C ASN A 19 -10.03 5.28 -8.56
N LEU A 20 -9.62 5.30 -7.29
CA LEU A 20 -9.98 6.35 -6.35
C LEU A 20 -9.02 6.37 -5.15
N PRO A 21 -8.78 7.54 -4.52
CA PRO A 21 -8.01 7.62 -3.29
C PRO A 21 -8.71 6.91 -2.14
N MET A 22 -7.91 6.31 -1.26
CA MET A 22 -8.42 5.51 -0.14
C MET A 22 -7.50 5.65 1.07
N ALA A 23 -8.09 5.66 2.26
CA ALA A 23 -7.40 5.47 3.52
C ALA A 23 -8.09 4.39 4.37
N ILE A 24 -7.32 3.77 5.25
CA ILE A 24 -7.81 2.87 6.29
C ILE A 24 -7.46 3.50 7.64
N VAL A 25 -8.45 3.58 8.53
CA VAL A 25 -8.29 4.08 9.90
C VAL A 25 -8.61 2.95 10.86
N LEU A 26 -7.65 2.60 11.72
CA LEU A 26 -7.85 1.63 12.78
C LEU A 26 -8.59 2.29 13.96
N MET A 27 -9.67 1.66 14.40
CA MET A 27 -10.46 2.07 15.55
C MET A 27 -10.33 1.01 16.67
N PRO A 28 -9.71 1.34 17.82
CA PRO A 28 -9.52 0.38 18.91
C PRO A 28 -10.82 -0.20 19.50
N ASN A 29 -11.94 0.54 19.43
CA ASN A 29 -13.26 0.18 19.95
C ASN A 29 -13.28 -0.59 21.30
N GLY A 30 -12.52 -0.11 22.29
CA GLY A 30 -12.49 -0.71 23.64
C GLY A 30 -11.60 -1.97 23.78
N VAL A 31 -10.81 -2.31 22.75
CA VAL A 31 -9.78 -3.34 22.83
C VAL A 31 -8.51 -2.76 23.45
N SER A 32 -8.19 -3.22 24.66
CA SER A 32 -7.06 -2.72 25.47
C SER A 32 -5.70 -2.82 24.77
N GLU A 33 -5.51 -3.86 23.96
CA GLU A 33 -4.30 -4.13 23.18
C GLU A 33 -4.10 -3.10 22.06
N LEU A 34 -5.17 -2.42 21.64
CA LEU A 34 -5.17 -1.40 20.58
C LEU A 34 -5.14 0.03 21.12
N GLU A 35 -5.37 0.26 22.41
CA GLU A 35 -5.39 1.62 22.99
C GLU A 35 -4.04 2.35 22.88
N ASN A 36 -2.93 1.61 22.83
CA ASN A 36 -1.59 2.16 22.70
C ASN A 36 -1.07 2.14 21.25
N VAL A 37 -1.89 1.70 20.29
CA VAL A 37 -1.51 1.66 18.88
C VAL A 37 -1.67 3.07 18.30
N LYS A 38 -0.58 3.58 17.71
CA LYS A 38 -0.52 4.90 17.11
C LYS A 38 -1.10 4.88 15.70
N GLY A 39 -2.06 5.75 15.43
CA GLY A 39 -2.61 5.96 14.09
C GLY A 39 -1.54 6.38 13.09
N SER A 40 -0.52 7.14 13.53
CA SER A 40 0.64 7.51 12.72
C SER A 40 1.43 6.31 12.18
N GLU A 41 1.24 5.13 12.77
CA GLU A 41 1.90 3.88 12.38
C GLU A 41 0.97 2.87 11.70
N THR A 42 -0.33 3.17 11.63
CA THR A 42 -1.35 2.17 11.27
C THR A 42 -2.39 2.63 10.28
N ASN A 43 -2.49 3.93 10.01
CA ASN A 43 -3.58 4.47 9.19
C ASN A 43 -3.05 4.89 7.82
N PRO A 44 -2.85 3.94 6.87
CA PRO A 44 -2.32 4.26 5.56
C PRO A 44 -3.32 5.07 4.73
N SER A 45 -2.79 5.96 3.89
CA SER A 45 -3.56 6.70 2.88
C SER A 45 -2.84 6.64 1.53
N CYS A 46 -3.59 6.49 0.45
CA CYS A 46 -3.10 6.47 -0.92
C CYS A 46 -3.87 7.49 -1.78
N VAL A 47 -3.17 8.58 -2.15
CA VAL A 47 -3.73 9.70 -2.92
C VAL A 47 -2.96 9.83 -4.24
N GLY A 48 -3.49 9.18 -5.27
CA GLY A 48 -2.96 9.15 -6.63
C GLY A 48 -3.84 9.86 -7.66
N SER A 49 -4.72 10.76 -7.22
CA SER A 49 -5.53 11.67 -8.05
C SER A 49 -5.15 13.12 -7.78
N VAL A 50 -5.16 13.98 -8.82
CA VAL A 50 -4.79 15.40 -8.64
C VAL A 50 -5.80 16.21 -7.86
N ASN A 51 -7.08 15.86 -7.93
CA ASN A 51 -8.15 16.63 -7.29
C ASN A 51 -8.11 16.49 -5.76
N ASP A 52 -7.56 15.39 -5.26
CA ASP A 52 -7.51 15.09 -3.83
C ASP A 52 -6.10 15.33 -3.25
N LEU A 53 -5.10 15.62 -4.08
CA LEU A 53 -3.72 15.85 -3.66
C LEU A 53 -3.56 17.24 -3.03
N ALA A 54 -3.32 17.27 -1.73
CA ALA A 54 -2.97 18.48 -1.00
C ALA A 54 -1.54 18.97 -1.35
N PRO A 55 -1.25 20.27 -1.21
CA PRO A 55 0.06 20.85 -1.55
C PRO A 55 1.21 20.29 -0.70
N PRO A 56 2.47 20.46 -1.13
CA PRO A 56 3.63 20.17 -0.29
C PRO A 56 3.56 20.95 1.03
N GLY A 57 3.87 20.28 2.16
CA GLY A 57 3.74 20.88 3.50
C GLY A 57 2.32 20.84 4.08
N PHE A 58 1.41 20.05 3.49
CA PHE A 58 0.10 19.78 4.04
C PHE A 58 0.18 19.37 5.52
N ASN A 59 -0.47 20.15 6.39
CA ASN A 59 -0.65 19.87 7.80
C ASN A 59 -2.14 19.95 8.13
N PRO A 60 -2.84 18.81 8.33
CA PRO A 60 -4.26 18.78 8.63
C PRO A 60 -4.59 19.01 10.12
N TYR A 61 -3.58 19.16 10.99
CA TYR A 61 -3.77 19.24 12.45
C TYR A 61 -3.82 20.66 13.01
N ALA A 62 -3.88 21.68 12.13
CA ALA A 62 -4.06 23.06 12.55
C ALA A 62 -5.35 23.21 13.38
N ASN A 63 -5.33 24.10 14.37
CA ASN A 63 -6.50 24.37 15.23
C ASN A 63 -7.04 23.14 15.98
N ASN A 64 -6.17 22.19 16.36
CA ASN A 64 -6.54 20.95 17.04
C ASN A 64 -7.50 20.05 16.23
N GLN A 65 -7.47 20.15 14.90
CA GLN A 65 -8.24 19.26 14.04
C GLN A 65 -7.63 17.85 14.03
N GLN A 66 -8.49 16.85 13.93
CA GLN A 66 -8.10 15.46 13.71
C GLN A 66 -8.15 15.13 12.22
N PHE A 67 -7.30 14.18 11.80
CA PHE A 67 -7.28 13.71 10.42
C PHE A 67 -6.97 12.22 10.40
N LEU A 68 -7.82 11.44 9.71
CA LEU A 68 -7.67 9.98 9.58
C LEU A 68 -7.36 9.28 10.91
N GLY A 69 -8.10 9.63 11.96
CA GLY A 69 -7.95 9.06 13.30
C GLY A 69 -6.71 9.52 14.07
N THR A 70 -5.99 10.55 13.61
CA THR A 70 -4.77 11.07 14.25
C THR A 70 -4.88 12.55 14.64
N THR A 71 -3.91 13.03 15.43
CA THR A 71 -3.82 14.41 15.95
C THR A 71 -2.41 14.97 15.73
N SER A 72 -2.18 16.24 16.07
CA SER A 72 -0.83 16.84 16.08
C SER A 72 0.16 16.15 17.04
N ALA A 73 -0.30 15.32 17.98
CA ALA A 73 0.58 14.54 18.86
C ALA A 73 0.98 13.18 18.24
N ASP A 74 0.30 12.76 17.17
CA ASP A 74 0.44 11.48 16.49
C ASP A 74 0.39 11.67 14.96
N GLU A 75 1.20 12.58 14.44
CA GLU A 75 1.08 13.03 13.06
C GLU A 75 1.40 11.94 12.03
N LEU A 76 0.50 11.74 11.06
CA LEU A 76 0.76 10.86 9.92
C LEU A 76 1.98 11.31 9.10
N PRO A 77 2.91 10.39 8.77
CA PRO A 77 4.06 10.70 7.92
C PRO A 77 3.63 10.77 6.46
N PHE A 78 3.34 11.97 5.96
CA PHE A 78 2.98 12.19 4.55
C PHE A 78 4.19 12.18 3.62
N ASP A 79 4.02 11.66 2.41
CA ASP A 79 5.02 11.78 1.34
C ASP A 79 5.16 13.25 0.89
N THR A 80 6.40 13.72 0.83
CA THR A 80 6.75 15.10 0.43
C THR A 80 7.32 15.20 -0.98
N LYS A 81 7.53 14.08 -1.67
CA LYS A 81 8.20 13.98 -2.97
C LYS A 81 7.22 14.09 -4.13
N ILE A 82 5.97 13.67 -3.92
CA ILE A 82 4.93 13.65 -4.93
C ILE A 82 4.50 15.07 -5.29
N THR A 83 4.51 15.39 -6.58
CA THR A 83 4.00 16.66 -7.11
C THR A 83 2.74 16.41 -7.92
N THR A 84 1.96 17.47 -8.19
CA THR A 84 0.80 17.39 -9.09
C THR A 84 1.20 16.81 -10.45
N GLN A 85 2.37 17.19 -10.98
CA GLN A 85 2.88 16.64 -12.24
C GLN A 85 3.08 15.13 -12.13
N THR A 86 3.74 14.65 -11.07
CA THR A 86 3.95 13.21 -10.84
C THR A 86 2.61 12.47 -10.75
N VAL A 87 1.62 13.03 -10.06
CA VAL A 87 0.29 12.42 -9.93
C VAL A 87 -0.49 12.42 -11.25
N THR A 88 -0.34 13.44 -12.11
CA THR A 88 -0.98 13.39 -13.44
C THR A 88 -0.39 12.32 -14.36
N SER A 89 0.88 11.95 -14.16
CA SER A 89 1.63 11.15 -15.13
C SER A 89 2.12 9.79 -14.62
N TRP A 90 1.81 9.39 -13.39
CA TRP A 90 2.35 8.15 -12.82
C TRP A 90 1.83 6.90 -13.54
N CYS A 91 0.56 6.88 -13.94
CA CYS A 91 -0.03 5.72 -14.62
C CYS A 91 0.52 5.59 -16.05
N PRO A 92 1.14 4.46 -16.43
CA PRO A 92 1.57 4.22 -17.81
C PRO A 92 0.42 4.32 -18.83
N TRP A 93 0.69 4.84 -20.03
CA TRP A 93 -0.34 5.11 -21.05
C TRP A 93 -1.16 3.88 -21.46
N ASP A 94 -0.49 2.74 -21.62
CA ASP A 94 -1.10 1.46 -22.00
C ASP A 94 -2.03 0.88 -20.93
N LEU A 95 -1.87 1.36 -19.69
CA LEU A 95 -2.61 0.91 -18.52
C LEU A 95 -3.76 1.85 -18.13
N GLN A 96 -3.76 3.08 -18.64
CA GLN A 96 -4.87 4.00 -18.47
C GLN A 96 -6.17 3.44 -19.06
N VAL A 97 -7.26 3.50 -18.30
CA VAL A 97 -8.58 3.06 -18.78
C VAL A 97 -9.07 3.95 -19.92
N ASN A 98 -8.93 5.28 -19.77
CA ASN A 98 -9.30 6.27 -20.78
C ASN A 98 -8.05 6.83 -21.45
N ALA A 99 -7.25 5.99 -22.12
CA ALA A 99 -6.05 6.46 -22.81
C ALA A 99 -6.42 7.47 -23.92
N PRO A 100 -5.70 8.59 -24.07
CA PRO A 100 -5.91 9.52 -25.17
C PRO A 100 -5.49 8.89 -26.49
N GLU A 101 -5.71 9.60 -27.59
CA GLU A 101 -5.20 9.14 -28.88
C GLU A 101 -3.68 9.24 -28.90
N ALA A 102 -3.03 8.14 -29.29
CA ALA A 102 -1.59 8.10 -29.43
C ALA A 102 -1.15 9.06 -30.56
N PRO A 103 -0.10 9.86 -30.38
CA PRO A 103 0.39 10.75 -31.42
C PRO A 103 1.02 9.95 -32.58
N GLY A 104 0.77 10.35 -33.83
CA GLY A 104 1.40 9.77 -35.02
C GLY A 104 0.95 8.33 -35.32
N ASP A 105 1.91 7.41 -35.48
CA ASP A 105 1.70 6.00 -35.92
C ASP A 105 1.07 5.09 -34.84
N GLY A 106 0.37 5.64 -33.86
CA GLY A 106 -0.25 4.85 -32.78
C GLY A 106 0.72 4.37 -31.70
N VAL A 107 1.97 4.85 -31.69
CA VAL A 107 3.00 4.48 -30.72
C VAL A 107 3.26 5.66 -29.77
N TYR A 108 3.16 5.41 -28.46
CA TYR A 108 3.52 6.40 -27.46
C TYR A 108 5.06 6.55 -27.36
N PRO A 109 5.63 7.72 -27.65
CA PRO A 109 7.06 7.95 -27.49
C PRO A 109 7.43 8.04 -26.00
N TYR A 110 8.45 7.28 -25.60
CA TYR A 110 9.02 7.32 -24.25
C TYR A 110 10.31 8.16 -24.24
N PRO A 111 10.53 9.07 -23.27
CA PRO A 111 9.61 9.46 -22.19
C PRO A 111 8.48 10.38 -22.69
N ASP A 112 7.34 10.28 -22.01
CA ASP A 112 6.00 10.78 -22.36
C ASP A 112 5.83 12.31 -22.46
N GLY A 113 6.66 13.00 -23.23
CA GLY A 113 6.59 14.46 -23.40
C GLY A 113 5.50 14.91 -24.37
N ASN A 114 4.69 15.89 -23.93
CA ASN A 114 3.74 16.73 -24.69
C ASN A 114 2.32 16.17 -25.00
N VAL A 115 1.96 14.94 -24.62
CA VAL A 115 0.57 14.45 -24.79
C VAL A 115 -0.26 14.83 -23.57
N LYS A 116 -1.33 15.61 -23.78
CA LYS A 116 -2.22 16.08 -22.70
C LYS A 116 -2.97 14.90 -22.07
N ARG A 117 -2.74 14.68 -20.77
CA ARG A 117 -3.47 13.69 -19.95
C ARG A 117 -4.77 14.29 -19.41
N PRO A 118 -5.85 13.49 -19.26
CA PRO A 118 -6.96 13.90 -18.42
C PRO A 118 -6.49 14.11 -16.98
N ALA A 119 -7.12 15.02 -16.26
CA ALA A 119 -6.75 15.33 -14.87
C ALA A 119 -6.80 14.09 -13.97
N PHE A 120 -7.74 13.18 -14.23
CA PHE A 120 -7.86 11.90 -13.56
C PHE A 120 -8.11 10.78 -14.58
N ASN A 121 -7.39 9.66 -14.42
CA ASN A 121 -7.59 8.46 -15.21
C ASN A 121 -7.38 7.22 -14.35
N PRO A 122 -8.37 6.32 -14.22
CA PRO A 122 -8.13 5.04 -13.57
C PRO A 122 -7.00 4.28 -14.27
N CYS A 123 -6.17 3.62 -13.47
CA CYS A 123 -5.01 2.88 -13.92
C CYS A 123 -5.23 1.39 -13.69
N ASN A 124 -5.21 0.59 -14.75
CA ASN A 124 -5.18 -0.86 -14.61
C ASN A 124 -3.80 -1.30 -14.13
N SER A 125 -3.72 -2.35 -13.34
CA SER A 125 -2.43 -2.99 -13.11
C SER A 125 -1.94 -3.72 -14.36
N ALA A 126 -0.63 -3.99 -14.44
CA ALA A 126 -0.09 -4.80 -15.51
C ALA A 126 -0.69 -6.23 -15.52
N CYS A 127 -1.05 -6.78 -14.35
CA CYS A 127 -1.76 -8.06 -14.29
C CYS A 127 -3.17 -7.94 -14.88
N ALA A 128 -3.95 -6.95 -14.45
CA ALA A 128 -5.30 -6.72 -14.95
C ALA A 128 -5.35 -6.47 -16.46
N LYS A 129 -4.37 -5.73 -17.01
CA LYS A 129 -4.29 -5.44 -18.45
C LYS A 129 -3.90 -6.65 -19.29
N TYR A 130 -2.82 -7.34 -18.91
CA TYR A 130 -2.20 -8.35 -19.79
C TYR A 130 -2.57 -9.78 -19.46
N ASN A 131 -3.02 -10.05 -18.24
CA ASN A 131 -3.34 -11.38 -17.72
C ASN A 131 -2.24 -12.42 -18.01
N LYS A 132 -0.96 -12.01 -17.87
CA LYS A 132 0.20 -12.91 -18.05
C LYS A 132 0.75 -13.30 -16.69
N ASP A 133 1.17 -14.55 -16.55
CA ASP A 133 1.74 -15.10 -15.31
C ASP A 133 2.89 -14.26 -14.75
N LYS A 134 3.72 -13.67 -15.62
CA LYS A 134 4.83 -12.79 -15.21
C LYS A 134 4.36 -11.51 -14.52
N TYR A 135 3.21 -10.96 -14.89
CA TYR A 135 2.65 -9.76 -14.25
C TYR A 135 1.78 -10.09 -13.04
N CYS A 136 1.14 -11.25 -13.06
CA CYS A 136 0.26 -11.72 -12.00
C CYS A 136 0.98 -12.58 -10.94
N CYS A 137 2.28 -12.81 -11.08
CA CYS A 137 3.09 -13.69 -10.24
C CYS A 137 2.46 -15.09 -10.06
N LYS A 138 2.16 -15.78 -11.16
CA LYS A 138 1.55 -17.12 -11.17
C LYS A 138 2.52 -18.19 -11.70
N GLY A 139 2.28 -19.44 -11.34
CA GLY A 139 3.05 -20.59 -11.83
C GLY A 139 4.53 -20.45 -11.47
N LYS A 140 5.43 -20.51 -12.46
CA LYS A 140 6.87 -20.33 -12.21
C LYS A 140 7.28 -18.98 -11.63
N TYR A 141 6.35 -18.01 -11.61
CA TYR A 141 6.54 -16.67 -11.05
C TYR A 141 5.86 -16.50 -9.67
N ASP A 142 5.37 -17.57 -9.05
CA ASP A 142 4.67 -17.52 -7.75
C ASP A 142 5.57 -17.22 -6.54
N ALA A 143 6.87 -17.45 -6.67
CA ALA A 143 7.84 -17.25 -5.61
C ALA A 143 8.80 -16.10 -5.90
N HIS A 144 9.24 -15.41 -4.86
CA HIS A 144 10.42 -14.54 -4.92
C HIS A 144 11.69 -15.37 -5.19
N PRO A 145 12.63 -14.92 -6.03
CA PRO A 145 12.69 -13.65 -6.77
C PRO A 145 12.12 -13.72 -8.20
N ASN A 146 11.37 -14.76 -8.55
CA ASN A 146 10.97 -15.02 -9.93
C ASN A 146 9.99 -13.97 -10.48
N CYS A 147 9.19 -13.32 -9.63
CA CYS A 147 8.36 -12.16 -10.01
C CYS A 147 8.99 -10.84 -9.53
N PRO A 148 9.83 -10.17 -10.35
CA PRO A 148 10.38 -8.88 -9.98
C PRO A 148 9.35 -7.75 -10.18
N PRO A 149 9.52 -6.60 -9.48
CA PRO A 149 8.71 -5.41 -9.72
C PRO A 149 8.73 -4.98 -11.19
N ASN A 150 7.56 -4.84 -11.78
CA ASN A 150 7.38 -4.41 -13.16
C ASN A 150 7.24 -2.86 -13.25
N TYR A 151 7.08 -2.32 -14.45
CA TYR A 151 7.02 -0.87 -14.66
C TYR A 151 5.78 -0.23 -14.01
N TYR A 152 4.63 -0.91 -14.01
CA TYR A 152 3.44 -0.47 -13.28
C TYR A 152 3.70 -0.45 -11.78
N SER A 153 4.21 -1.56 -11.22
CA SER A 153 4.36 -1.66 -9.77
C SER A 153 5.36 -0.63 -9.23
N LYS A 154 6.45 -0.36 -9.96
CA LYS A 154 7.38 0.73 -9.63
C LYS A 154 6.70 2.10 -9.67
N ALA A 155 5.84 2.36 -10.64
CA ALA A 155 5.11 3.61 -10.75
C ALA A 155 4.06 3.77 -9.63
N ALA A 156 3.27 2.74 -9.37
CA ALA A 156 2.28 2.70 -8.29
C ALA A 156 2.94 2.94 -6.92
N LYS A 157 4.06 2.26 -6.64
CA LYS A 157 4.80 2.42 -5.38
C LYS A 157 5.38 3.81 -5.19
N SER A 158 5.67 4.54 -6.28
CA SER A 158 6.16 5.92 -6.20
C SER A 158 5.10 6.92 -5.73
N ILE A 159 3.81 6.58 -5.90
CA ILE A 159 2.68 7.42 -5.49
C ILE A 159 2.08 6.97 -4.17
N CYS A 160 2.06 5.67 -3.90
CA CYS A 160 1.55 5.12 -2.64
C CYS A 160 2.58 4.16 -2.03
N PRO A 161 3.55 4.70 -1.27
CA PRO A 161 4.64 3.91 -0.67
C PRO A 161 4.18 2.81 0.29
N ASP A 162 3.07 3.03 0.99
CA ASP A 162 2.52 2.07 1.97
C ASP A 162 1.57 1.02 1.35
N ALA A 163 1.23 1.14 0.07
CA ALA A 163 0.31 0.24 -0.61
C ALA A 163 1.04 -0.87 -1.37
N TYR A 164 0.43 -2.05 -1.48
CA TYR A 164 0.90 -3.14 -2.33
C TYR A 164 0.86 -2.72 -3.79
N SER A 165 1.99 -2.76 -4.47
CA SER A 165 2.05 -2.41 -5.90
C SER A 165 1.98 -3.63 -6.84
N TYR A 166 2.26 -4.83 -6.32
CA TYR A 166 2.17 -6.12 -6.99
C TYR A 166 2.15 -7.25 -5.95
N ALA A 167 1.90 -8.50 -6.37
CA ALA A 167 1.61 -9.62 -5.47
C ALA A 167 2.74 -10.00 -4.49
N GLN A 168 4.00 -9.64 -4.77
CA GLN A 168 5.16 -9.97 -3.91
C GLN A 168 5.75 -8.71 -3.24
N ASP A 169 4.93 -7.67 -2.99
CA ASP A 169 5.33 -6.41 -2.34
C ASP A 169 5.11 -6.44 -0.81
N ASP A 170 5.49 -7.52 -0.16
CA ASP A 170 5.05 -7.88 1.20
C ASP A 170 5.69 -7.04 2.32
N GLN A 171 7.01 -6.92 2.34
CA GLN A 171 7.75 -6.32 3.47
C GLN A 171 7.55 -4.80 3.62
N LYS A 172 6.92 -4.15 2.65
CA LYS A 172 6.71 -2.69 2.60
C LYS A 172 5.26 -2.29 2.39
N SER A 173 4.30 -3.19 2.66
CA SER A 173 2.90 -2.90 2.38
C SER A 173 1.88 -3.53 3.34
N THR A 174 2.31 -4.31 4.33
CA THR A 174 1.38 -4.93 5.31
C THR A 174 1.43 -4.25 6.67
N PHE A 175 0.25 -4.00 7.21
CA PHE A 175 0.04 -3.60 8.59
C PHE A 175 -0.47 -4.80 9.40
N ILE A 176 0.10 -4.98 10.59
CA ILE A 176 -0.20 -6.10 11.48
C ILE A 176 -0.56 -5.52 12.84
N GLN A 177 -1.75 -5.85 13.34
CA GLN A 177 -2.25 -5.37 14.63
C GLN A 177 -2.90 -6.51 15.43
N PRO A 178 -3.02 -6.39 16.76
CA PRO A 178 -3.88 -7.26 17.54
C PRO A 178 -5.30 -7.33 16.96
N LYS A 179 -5.95 -8.49 17.04
CA LYS A 179 -7.33 -8.66 16.60
C LYS A 179 -8.32 -7.88 17.46
N GLY A 180 -9.52 -7.66 16.92
CA GLY A 180 -10.68 -7.14 17.67
C GLY A 180 -10.94 -5.65 17.47
N GLY A 181 -10.03 -4.92 16.82
CA GLY A 181 -10.28 -3.55 16.38
C GLY A 181 -11.27 -3.49 15.22
N GLU A 182 -11.87 -2.33 15.06
CA GLU A 182 -12.68 -1.97 13.90
C GLU A 182 -11.87 -1.16 12.90
N PHE A 183 -12.35 -1.10 11.66
CA PHE A 183 -11.70 -0.36 10.60
C PHE A 183 -12.71 0.55 9.92
N GLU A 184 -12.32 1.81 9.74
CA GLU A 184 -13.03 2.76 8.89
C GLU A 184 -12.27 2.86 7.57
N VAL A 185 -12.97 2.61 6.46
CA VAL A 185 -12.43 2.79 5.10
C VAL A 185 -12.99 4.09 4.53
N ILE A 186 -12.09 5.02 4.21
CA ILE A 186 -12.46 6.35 3.75
C ILE A 186 -12.08 6.47 2.28
N PHE A 187 -13.08 6.72 1.44
CA PHE A 187 -12.88 7.05 0.03
C PHE A 187 -12.68 8.55 -0.14
N CYS A 188 -11.73 8.92 -1.00
CA CYS A 188 -11.33 10.30 -1.23
C CYS A 188 -11.00 11.05 0.08
N PRO A 189 -10.07 10.56 0.92
CA PRO A 189 -9.70 11.20 2.19
C PRO A 189 -9.10 12.61 2.02
N GLY A 190 -8.80 13.04 0.80
CA GLY A 190 -7.98 14.20 0.52
C GLY A 190 -6.55 14.02 1.04
N GLY A 191 -5.82 15.12 1.17
CA GLY A 191 -4.48 15.11 1.77
C GLY A 191 -3.43 14.50 0.85
N ARG A 192 -2.54 13.67 1.41
CA ARG A 192 -1.40 13.09 0.70
C ARG A 192 -1.24 11.63 1.07
N SER A 193 -0.60 10.85 0.19
CA SER A 193 -0.22 9.48 0.50
C SER A 193 0.71 9.42 1.72
N THR A 194 0.56 8.39 2.54
CA THR A 194 1.43 8.16 3.69
C THR A 194 2.70 7.40 3.30
N ASN A 195 3.72 7.49 4.15
CA ASN A 195 4.97 6.75 4.06
C ASN A 195 5.38 6.20 5.44
N ILE A 196 4.42 5.53 6.07
CA ILE A 196 4.50 4.96 7.42
C ILE A 196 5.58 3.90 7.49
N LEU A 197 5.59 2.95 6.55
CA LEU A 197 6.45 1.76 6.65
C LEU A 197 7.92 2.11 6.48
N ALA A 198 8.24 3.14 5.69
CA ALA A 198 9.60 3.69 5.62
C ALA A 198 10.02 4.39 6.92
N THR A 199 9.09 5.05 7.61
CA THR A 199 9.36 5.78 8.86
C THR A 199 9.51 4.81 10.04
N LYS A 200 8.69 3.75 10.08
CA LYS A 200 8.76 2.67 11.07
C LYS A 200 10.05 1.86 10.97
N GLY A 201 10.54 1.64 9.74
CA GLY A 201 11.85 1.01 9.48
C GLY A 201 13.07 1.82 9.97
N GLY A 202 12.88 3.08 10.36
CA GLY A 202 13.92 3.96 10.94
C GLY A 202 13.82 4.18 12.45
N SER A 203 12.77 3.68 13.11
CA SER A 203 12.53 3.87 14.56
C SER A 203 12.52 2.53 15.29
N THR A 204 13.71 1.99 15.58
CA THR A 204 13.86 0.97 16.62
C THR A 204 13.70 1.61 18.00
N SER A 205 12.47 1.81 18.45
CA SER A 205 12.22 2.13 19.87
C SER A 205 10.76 1.89 20.26
N GLY A 206 10.55 0.85 21.09
CA GLY A 206 9.44 0.87 22.06
C GLY A 206 8.35 -0.18 21.90
N ALA A 207 8.69 -1.45 21.67
CA ALA A 207 7.78 -2.50 22.15
C ALA A 207 7.64 -2.37 23.68
N PRO A 208 6.42 -2.43 24.25
CA PRO A 208 6.25 -2.48 25.69
C PRO A 208 7.04 -3.68 26.24
N SER A 209 7.76 -3.44 27.32
CA SER A 209 8.65 -4.39 27.97
C SER A 209 7.89 -5.59 28.52
N SER A 210 7.65 -6.61 27.70
CA SER A 210 7.25 -7.96 28.16
C SER A 210 7.80 -9.10 27.28
N SER A 211 8.41 -8.81 26.13
CA SER A 211 8.95 -9.84 25.21
C SER A 211 10.47 -10.05 25.29
N ARG A 212 11.16 -9.45 26.28
CA ARG A 212 12.63 -9.53 26.41
C ARG A 212 13.18 -10.92 26.80
N LEU A 213 12.31 -11.91 27.00
CA LEU A 213 12.68 -13.31 27.30
C LEU A 213 12.79 -14.22 26.07
N LEU A 214 12.37 -13.80 24.88
CA LEU A 214 12.46 -14.63 23.65
C LEU A 214 13.66 -14.29 22.76
N LYS A 215 14.42 -13.24 23.08
CA LYS A 215 15.51 -12.74 22.23
C LYS A 215 16.87 -13.42 22.46
N ARG A 216 16.96 -14.46 23.31
CA ARG A 216 18.20 -15.22 23.58
C ARG A 216 18.17 -16.67 23.09
N THR A 217 17.14 -17.09 22.37
CA THR A 217 16.99 -18.50 21.94
C THR A 217 16.81 -18.69 20.43
N LEU A 218 16.97 -17.64 19.62
CA LEU A 218 16.76 -17.69 18.16
C LEU A 218 18.01 -17.30 17.33
N GLU A 219 19.20 -17.27 17.93
CA GLU A 219 20.45 -17.03 17.17
C GLU A 219 21.27 -18.30 16.87
N ASP A 220 20.91 -19.45 17.44
CA ASP A 220 21.60 -20.71 17.14
C ASP A 220 20.67 -21.74 16.47
N GLY A 221 20.75 -21.78 15.14
CA GLY A 221 20.55 -23.02 14.39
C GLY A 221 19.17 -23.28 13.79
N ILE A 222 18.77 -22.55 12.74
CA ILE A 222 17.79 -23.09 11.77
C ILE A 222 18.23 -22.73 10.34
N SER A 223 18.67 -23.77 9.63
CA SER A 223 19.06 -23.75 8.22
C SER A 223 17.91 -23.28 7.30
N ALA A 224 18.27 -22.61 6.21
CA ALA A 224 17.40 -21.96 5.22
C ALA A 224 16.43 -22.88 4.43
N SER A 225 16.18 -24.11 4.90
CA SER A 225 15.33 -25.11 4.25
C SER A 225 13.95 -25.31 4.91
N THR A 226 13.62 -24.57 5.97
CA THR A 226 12.34 -24.73 6.72
C THR A 226 11.25 -23.71 6.38
N TRP A 227 11.56 -22.66 5.60
CA TRP A 227 10.54 -21.69 5.14
C TRP A 227 9.64 -22.23 4.00
N ALA A 228 9.98 -23.36 3.40
CA ALA A 228 9.24 -23.94 2.26
C ALA A 228 7.92 -24.66 2.64
N TRP A 229 7.63 -24.86 3.93
CA TRP A 229 6.48 -25.69 4.35
C TRP A 229 5.25 -24.91 4.83
N LEU A 230 5.31 -23.59 5.00
CA LEU A 230 4.12 -22.78 5.35
C LEU A 230 3.43 -22.14 4.12
N ALA A 231 4.05 -22.18 2.95
CA ALA A 231 3.47 -21.66 1.70
C ALA A 231 2.60 -22.67 0.95
N LEU A 232 2.51 -23.93 1.40
CA LEU A 232 1.85 -25.02 0.65
C LEU A 232 0.44 -25.39 1.14
N TRP A 233 -0.18 -24.65 2.07
CA TRP A 233 -1.53 -24.97 2.56
C TRP A 233 -2.61 -23.88 2.41
N SER A 234 -2.39 -22.87 1.55
CA SER A 234 -3.46 -21.91 1.18
C SER A 234 -4.02 -22.14 -0.24
N SER A 235 -3.69 -23.28 -0.86
CA SER A 235 -4.39 -23.74 -2.07
C SER A 235 -5.67 -24.48 -1.68
N ILE A 236 -6.70 -23.78 -1.21
CA ILE A 236 -8.12 -24.17 -1.27
C ILE A 236 -8.95 -22.95 -0.86
N LEU A 237 -9.77 -22.48 -1.82
CA LEU A 237 -10.92 -21.56 -1.68
C LEU A 237 -10.65 -20.18 -1.08
N PHE A 238 -10.65 -19.14 -1.91
CA PHE A 238 -11.64 -18.05 -1.85
C PHE A 238 -11.64 -17.28 -3.19
N ALA A 239 -12.77 -17.36 -3.88
CA ALA A 239 -13.16 -16.46 -4.96
C ALA A 239 -13.57 -15.10 -4.35
N PRO A 240 -13.67 -14.04 -5.17
CA PRO A 240 -13.45 -12.65 -4.75
C PRO A 240 -14.66 -12.08 -3.99
N ILE A 241 -14.40 -11.25 -2.99
CA ILE A 241 -15.38 -10.26 -2.52
C ILE A 241 -15.24 -9.03 -3.42
N VAL A 242 -16.24 -8.87 -4.28
CA VAL A 242 -16.60 -7.61 -4.93
C VAL A 242 -17.25 -6.73 -3.86
N VAL A 243 -16.81 -5.47 -3.73
CA VAL A 243 -17.55 -4.47 -2.96
C VAL A 243 -18.68 -3.93 -3.85
N VAL A 244 -19.92 -4.27 -3.50
CA VAL A 244 -21.14 -3.49 -3.74
C VAL A 244 -21.77 -3.24 -2.38
#